data_AF-A0A1C5MFQ6-F1
#
_entry.id   AF-A0A1C5MFQ6-F1
#
_cell.length_a   1.000
_cell.length_b   1.000
_cell.length_c   1.000
_cell.angle_alpha   90.00
_cell.angle_beta   90.00
_cell.angle_gamma   90.00
#
_symmetry.space_group_name_H-M   'P 1'
#
loop_
_entity.id
_entity.type
_entity.pdbx_description
1 polymer ?
#
loop_
_entity_poly.entity_id
_entity_poly.type
_entity_poly.pdbx_seq_one_letter_code
_entity_poly.pdbx_strand_id
1 'polypeptide(L)' 'MCNLSQGIKEAGIAVGEKRGMEKGIAEGIRATVEICQEDGKTLDSTSMRIKEKFSLSPEDATRYVKRFWK' A
#
# COMPACT_ATOMS: atom_id res chain seq x y z
N MET A 1 39.05 0.87 -9.76
CA MET A 1 38.41 -0.47 -9.80
C MET A 1 36.94 -0.26 -9.49
N CYS A 2 36.03 -0.61 -10.40
CA CYS A 2 34.59 -0.53 -10.12
C CYS A 2 34.19 -1.64 -9.14
N ASN A 3 33.60 -1.27 -8.00
CA ASN A 3 33.07 -2.20 -7.01
C ASN A 3 31.73 -2.78 -7.48
N LEU A 4 31.75 -3.63 -8.52
CA LEU A 4 30.56 -4.30 -9.05
C LEU A 4 29.73 -5.00 -7.96
N SER A 5 30.40 -5.58 -6.96
CA SER A 5 29.78 -6.19 -5.78
C SER A 5 28.98 -5.20 -4.94
N GLN A 6 29.47 -3.97 -4.80
CA GLN A 6 28.79 -2.90 -4.07
C GLN A 6 27.54 -2.44 -4.83
N GLY A 7 27.64 -2.25 -6.15
CA GLY A 7 26.49 -1.89 -6.98
C GLY A 7 25.36 -2.92 -6.95
N ILE A 8 25.71 -4.22 -6.95
CA ILE A 8 24.70 -5.30 -6.82
C ILE A 8 24.04 -5.27 -5.44
N LYS A 9 24.81 -5.04 -4.36
CA LYS A 9 24.27 -4.95 -3.01
C LYS A 9 23.31 -3.78 -2.86
N GLU A 10 23.68 -2.60 -3.33
CA GLU A 10 22.86 -1.38 -3.28
C GLU A 10 21.55 -1.56 -4.06
N ALA A 11 21.61 -2.16 -5.26
CA ALA A 11 20.42 -2.49 -6.04
C ALA A 11 19.50 -3.48 -5.32
N GLY A 12 20.07 -4.51 -4.67
CA GLY A 12 19.31 -5.48 -3.89
C GLY A 12 18.56 -4.84 -2.71
N ILE A 13 19.22 -3.93 -1.99
CA ILE A 13 18.62 -3.17 -0.89
C ILE A 13 17.48 -2.29 -1.40
N ALA A 14 17.70 -1.50 -2.44
CA ALA A 14 16.69 -0.62 -3.01
C ALA A 14 15.44 -1.38 -3.50
N VAL A 15 15.64 -2.54 -4.14
CA VAL A 15 14.53 -3.42 -4.55
C VAL A 15 13.79 -3.98 -3.32
N GLY A 16 14.52 -4.37 -2.29
CA GLY A 16 13.96 -4.88 -1.03
C GLY A 16 13.11 -3.83 -0.32
N GLU A 17 13.63 -2.61 -0.17
CA GLU A 17 12.93 -1.48 0.45
C GLU A 17 11.65 -1.11 -0.33
N LYS A 18 11.75 -1.00 -1.66
CA LYS A 18 10.59 -0.72 -2.52
C LYS A 18 9.50 -1.79 -2.35
N ARG A 19 9.87 -3.07 -2.44
CA ARG A 19 8.91 -4.18 -2.27
C ARG A 19 8.34 -4.23 -0.86
N GLY A 20 9.14 -3.93 0.15
CA GLY A 20 8.71 -3.87 1.55
C GLY A 20 7.67 -2.78 1.76
N MET A 21 7.93 -1.58 1.23
CA MET A 21 7.00 -0.45 1.29
C MET A 21 5.69 -0.74 0.57
N GLU A 22 5.74 -1.28 -0.66
CA GLU A 22 4.54 -1.66 -1.42
C GLU A 22 3.68 -2.69 -0.67
N LYS A 23 4.31 -3.72 -0.09
CA LYS A 23 3.61 -4.73 0.74
C LYS A 23 3.02 -4.12 2.01
N GLY A 24 3.78 -3.29 2.72
CA GLY A 24 3.32 -2.62 3.94
C GLY A 24 2.11 -1.72 3.70
N ILE A 25 2.11 -0.96 2.60
CA ILE A 25 0.95 -0.15 2.19
C ILE A 25 -0.25 -1.05 1.91
N ALA A 26 -0.08 -2.13 1.13
CA ALA A 26 -1.18 -3.03 0.79
C ALA A 26 -1.81 -3.69 2.02
N GLU A 27 -0.99 -4.19 2.96
CA GLU A 27 -1.48 -4.79 4.22
C GLU A 27 -2.16 -3.75 5.12
N GLY A 28 -1.61 -2.53 5.21
CA GLY A 28 -2.23 -1.44 5.96
C GLY A 28 -3.59 -1.04 5.41
N ILE A 29 -3.74 -0.99 4.07
CA ILE A 29 -5.03 -0.72 3.43
C ILE A 29 -6.01 -1.86 3.69
N ARG A 30 -5.58 -3.13 3.55
CA ARG A 30 -6.42 -4.30 3.84
C ARG A 30 -6.98 -4.26 5.26
N ALA A 31 -6.14 -4.06 6.26
CA ALA A 31 -6.56 -3.96 7.66
C ALA A 31 -7.52 -2.78 7.89
N THR A 32 -7.28 -1.64 7.24
CA THR A 32 -8.18 -0.48 7.35
C THR A 32 -9.54 -0.74 6.71
N VAL A 33 -9.57 -1.46 5.57
CA VAL A 33 -10.81 -1.88 4.91
C VAL A 33 -11.60 -2.82 5.82
N GLU A 34 -10.94 -3.85 6.37
CA GLU A 34 -11.57 -4.82 7.29
C GLU A 34 -12.21 -4.11 8.49
N ILE A 35 -11.48 -3.20 9.17
CA ILE A 35 -12.02 -2.42 10.30
C ILE A 35 -13.20 -1.54 9.86
N CYS A 36 -13.11 -0.89 8.70
CA CYS A 36 -14.23 -0.08 8.18
C CYS A 36 -15.47 -0.94 7.90
N GLN A 37 -15.32 -2.17 7.40
CA GLN A 37 -16.43 -3.08 7.18
C GLN A 37 -17.05 -3.54 8.51
N GLU A 38 -16.22 -3.85 9.51
CA GLU A 38 -16.66 -4.17 10.88
C GLU A 38 -17.45 -3.02 11.52
N ASP A 39 -17.03 -1.78 11.26
CA ASP A 39 -17.70 -0.55 11.71
C ASP A 39 -18.93 -0.18 10.86
N GLY A 40 -19.34 -1.01 9.90
CA GLY A 40 -20.49 -0.77 9.03
C GLY A 40 -20.33 0.40 8.06
N LYS A 41 -19.09 0.77 7.71
CA LYS A 41 -18.81 1.85 6.76
C LYS A 41 -19.11 1.44 5.33
N THR A 42 -19.43 2.43 4.50
CA THR A 42 -19.66 2.23 3.07
C THR A 42 -18.34 2.17 2.30
N LEU A 43 -18.38 1.62 1.08
CA LEU A 43 -17.23 1.58 0.18
C LEU A 43 -16.68 2.99 -0.12
N ASP A 44 -17.57 3.96 -0.31
CA ASP A 44 -17.22 5.35 -0.61
C ASP A 44 -16.49 6.02 0.57
N SER A 45 -17.09 5.95 1.78
CA SER A 45 -16.47 6.51 2.99
C SER A 45 -15.13 5.83 3.33
N THR A 46 -15.01 4.53 3.05
CA THR A 46 -13.75 3.81 3.22
C THR A 46 -12.71 4.25 2.19
N SER A 47 -13.11 4.43 0.92
CA SER A 47 -12.22 4.91 -0.15
C SER A 47 -11.69 6.32 0.14
N MET A 48 -12.54 7.21 0.67
CA MET A 48 -12.12 8.53 1.12
C MET A 48 -11.09 8.44 2.27
N ARG A 49 -11.33 7.58 3.27
CA ARG A 49 -10.41 7.40 4.40
C ARG A 49 -9.07 6.80 3.98
N ILE A 50 -9.06 5.85 3.04
CA ILE A 50 -7.83 5.28 2.48
C ILE A 50 -7.05 6.33 1.69
N LYS A 51 -7.73 7.11 0.84
CA LYS A 51 -7.12 8.22 0.11
C LYS A 51 -6.37 9.16 1.04
N GLU A 52 -7.01 9.61 2.12
CA GLU A 52 -6.42 10.55 3.08
C GLU A 52 -5.26 9.94 3.87
N LYS A 53 -5.46 8.75 4.47
CA LYS A 53 -4.45 8.12 5.34
C LYS A 53 -3.19 7.66 4.60
N PHE A 54 -3.33 7.24 3.35
CA PHE A 54 -2.22 6.72 2.55
C PHE A 54 -1.76 7.69 1.47
N SER A 55 -2.30 8.92 1.45
CA SER A 55 -1.99 9.97 0.47
C SER A 55 -2.06 9.48 -0.98
N LEU A 56 -3.09 8.69 -1.29
CA LEU A 56 -3.32 8.11 -2.61
C LEU A 56 -4.17 9.02 -3.48
N SER A 57 -4.13 8.80 -4.80
CA SER A 57 -5.14 9.38 -5.68
C SER A 57 -6.52 8.75 -5.41
N PRO A 58 -7.63 9.43 -5.75
CA PRO A 58 -8.97 8.86 -5.63
C PRO A 58 -9.13 7.52 -6.36
N GLU A 59 -8.51 7.39 -7.54
CA GLU A 59 -8.56 6.20 -8.39
C GLU A 59 -7.81 5.04 -7.73
N ASP A 60 -6.60 5.30 -7.22
CA ASP A 60 -5.79 4.31 -6.53
C ASP A 60 -6.46 3.83 -5.25
N ALA A 61 -6.97 4.75 -4.43
CA ALA A 61 -7.70 4.41 -3.21
C ALA A 61 -8.89 3.52 -3.50
N THR A 62 -9.71 3.88 -4.50
CA THR A 62 -10.86 3.09 -4.93
C THR A 62 -10.44 1.70 -5.42
N ARG A 63 -9.37 1.61 -6.22
CA ARG A 63 -8.84 0.33 -6.70
C ARG A 63 -8.40 -0.56 -5.54
N TYR A 64 -7.67 -0.02 -4.57
CA TYR A 64 -7.21 -0.79 -3.41
C TYR A 64 -8.37 -1.22 -2.52
N VAL A 65 -9.34 -0.34 -2.24
CA VAL A 65 -10.52 -0.70 -1.44
C VAL A 65 -11.29 -1.82 -2.11
N LYS A 66 -11.60 -1.69 -3.41
CA LYS A 66 -12.30 -2.74 -4.18
C LYS A 66 -11.57 -4.09 -4.18
N ARG A 67 -10.24 -4.10 -4.10
CA ARG A 67 -9.45 -5.32 -4.04
C ARG A 67 -9.70 -6.12 -2.75
N PHE A 68 -9.99 -5.46 -1.64
CA PHE A 68 -10.14 -6.08 -0.32
C PHE A 68 -11.58 -6.04 0.20
N TRP A 69 -12.50 -5.39 -0.51
CA TRP A 69 -13.90 -5.26 -0.14
C TRP A 69 -14.64 -6.59 -0.30
N LYS A 70 -15.18 -7.10 0.81
CA LYS A 70 -16.02 -8.32 0.85
C LYS A 70 -17.50 -8.00 0.79
#